data_AF-A0A270B617-F1
#
_entry.id   AF-A0A270B617-F1
#
_cell.length_a   1.000
_cell.length_b   1.000
_cell.length_c   1.000
_cell.angle_alpha   90.00
_cell.angle_beta   90.00
_cell.angle_gamma   90.00
#
_symmetry.space_group_name_H-M   'P 1'
#
loop_
_entity.id
_entity.type
_entity.pdbx_description
1 polymer ?
#
loop_
_entity_poly.entity_id
_entity_poly.type
_entity_poly.pdbx_seq_one_letter_code
_entity_poly.pdbx_strand_id
1 'polypeptide(L)'
;MQSENRIFDDFAKMVNGIAGTVAGAGREAEAAMRERAKEWIGRMDFVSREEFEAVKEMAAKARAEAEALKARLDKLEGAAKPAAVRTPTAKPATKPAARKPKAK
;
A
#
# COMPACT_ATOMS: atom_id res chain seq x y z
N MET A 1 24.71 67.93 -29.38
CA MET A 1 24.95 66.47 -29.46
C MET A 1 25.67 65.91 -28.21
N GLN A 2 25.36 66.39 -26.99
CA GLN A 2 26.10 66.01 -25.76
C GLN A 2 25.18 65.50 -24.63
N SER A 3 23.87 65.75 -24.73
CA SER A 3 22.83 65.31 -23.79
C SER A 3 22.32 63.90 -24.09
N GLU A 4 22.28 63.52 -25.36
CA GLU A 4 21.73 62.24 -25.82
C GLU A 4 22.56 61.05 -25.31
N ASN A 5 23.89 61.12 -25.42
CA ASN A 5 24.78 60.06 -24.93
C ASN A 5 24.74 59.84 -23.41
N ARG A 6 24.37 60.85 -22.63
CA ARG A 6 24.39 60.76 -21.15
C ARG A 6 23.22 59.95 -20.59
N ILE A 7 22.05 60.03 -21.23
CA ILE A 7 20.88 59.21 -20.86
C ILE A 7 21.13 57.74 -21.23
N PHE A 8 21.76 57.47 -22.38
CA PHE A 8 22.15 56.12 -22.78
C PHE A 8 23.24 55.52 -21.87
N ASP A 9 24.22 56.31 -21.44
CA ASP A 9 25.27 55.87 -20.51
C ASP A 9 24.72 55.53 -19.12
N ASP A 10 23.81 56.35 -18.59
CA ASP A 10 23.18 56.10 -17.30
C ASP A 10 22.25 54.88 -17.36
N PHE A 11 21.56 54.68 -18.49
CA PHE A 11 20.79 53.46 -18.74
C PHE A 11 21.69 52.23 -18.84
N ALA A 12 22.82 52.30 -19.54
CA ALA A 12 23.77 51.19 -19.64
C ALA A 12 24.38 50.83 -18.27
N LYS A 13 24.69 51.82 -17.43
CA LYS A 13 25.14 51.59 -16.05
C LYS A 13 24.04 50.98 -15.20
N MET A 14 22.80 51.45 -15.34
CA MET A 14 21.65 50.90 -14.63
C MET A 14 21.37 49.44 -15.05
N VAL A 15 21.39 49.14 -16.35
CA VAL A 15 21.21 47.78 -16.88
C VAL A 15 22.33 46.85 -16.41
N ASN A 16 23.59 47.31 -16.42
CA ASN A 16 24.71 46.50 -15.90
C ASN A 16 24.61 46.29 -14.38
N GLY A 17 24.18 47.32 -13.63
CA GLY A 17 23.91 47.20 -12.20
C GLY A 17 22.79 46.20 -11.91
N ILE A 18 21.66 46.31 -12.60
CA ILE A 18 20.51 45.39 -12.47
C ILE A 18 20.89 43.98 -12.90
N ALA A 19 21.61 43.81 -14.00
CA ALA A 19 22.07 42.51 -14.47
C ALA A 19 22.99 41.83 -13.44
N GLY A 20 23.87 42.60 -12.77
CA GLY A 20 24.71 42.10 -11.68
C GLY A 20 23.89 41.62 -10.48
N THR A 21 22.89 42.41 -10.05
CA THR A 21 22.01 42.06 -8.92
C THR A 21 21.11 40.87 -9.24
N VAL A 22 20.56 40.79 -10.46
CA VAL A 22 19.72 39.69 -10.92
C VAL A 22 20.53 38.39 -11.06
N ALA A 23 21.77 38.47 -11.55
CA ALA A 23 22.65 37.30 -11.64
C ALA A 23 23.08 36.78 -10.25
N GLY A 24 23.28 37.66 -9.27
CA GLY A 24 23.55 37.29 -7.88
C GLY A 24 22.32 36.71 -7.19
N ALA A 25 21.20 37.43 -7.23
CA ALA A 25 19.92 37.01 -6.67
C ALA A 25 19.40 35.72 -7.30
N GLY A 26 19.67 35.48 -8.59
CA GLY A 26 19.31 34.24 -9.28
C GLY A 26 20.02 33.02 -8.72
N ARG A 27 21.32 33.12 -8.37
CA ARG A 27 22.06 31.99 -7.77
C ARG A 27 21.57 31.69 -6.35
N GLU A 28 21.27 32.72 -5.57
CA GLU A 28 20.72 32.56 -4.22
C GLU A 28 19.29 32.00 -4.26
N ALA A 29 18.47 32.47 -5.21
CA ALA A 29 17.13 31.95 -5.44
C ALA A 29 17.15 30.49 -5.90
N GLU A 30 18.08 30.09 -6.77
CA GLU A 30 18.23 28.69 -7.19
C GLU A 30 18.59 27.77 -6.01
N ALA A 31 19.54 28.20 -5.16
CA ALA A 31 19.91 27.46 -3.96
C ALA A 31 18.73 27.30 -2.99
N ALA A 32 18.02 28.41 -2.70
CA ALA A 32 16.83 28.41 -1.84
C ALA A 32 15.68 27.57 -2.43
N MET A 33 15.46 27.63 -3.75
CA MET A 33 14.47 26.83 -4.45
C MET A 33 14.80 25.34 -4.36
N ARG A 34 16.06 24.96 -4.56
CA ARG A 34 16.49 23.55 -4.48
C ARG A 34 16.34 23.00 -3.08
N GLU A 35 16.67 23.78 -2.04
CA GLU A 35 16.46 23.38 -0.65
C GLU A 35 14.98 23.19 -0.34
N ARG A 36 14.15 24.15 -0.74
CA ARG A 36 12.70 24.09 -0.51
C ARG A 36 12.02 22.97 -1.29
N ALA A 37 12.52 22.66 -2.49
CA ALA A 37 12.09 21.49 -3.27
C ALA A 37 12.45 20.17 -2.58
N LYS A 38 13.67 20.04 -2.02
CA LYS A 38 14.08 18.86 -1.24
C LYS A 38 13.20 18.66 -0.01
N GLU A 39 12.95 19.72 0.75
CA GLU A 39 12.04 19.64 1.90
C GLU A 39 10.61 19.28 1.46
N TRP A 40 10.13 19.86 0.36
CA TRP A 40 8.79 19.58 -0.13
C TRP A 40 8.63 18.13 -0.58
N ILE A 41 9.60 17.58 -1.31
CA ILE A 41 9.63 16.17 -1.69
C ILE A 41 9.74 15.27 -0.46
N GLY A 42 10.55 15.64 0.54
CA GLY A 42 10.67 14.90 1.80
C GLY A 42 9.40 14.96 2.67
N ARG A 43 8.54 15.98 2.47
CA ARG A 43 7.21 16.08 3.10
C ARG A 43 6.11 15.34 2.34
N MET A 44 6.35 14.91 1.10
CA MET A 44 5.40 14.06 0.40
C MET A 44 5.50 12.65 0.97
N ASP A 45 4.35 12.00 1.20
CA ASP A 45 4.26 10.60 1.66
C ASP A 45 4.77 9.63 0.57
N PHE A 46 6.07 9.67 0.31
CA PHE A 46 6.71 8.84 -0.70
C PHE A 46 7.23 7.56 -0.04
N VAL A 47 6.79 6.42 -0.54
CA VAL A 47 7.32 5.12 -0.10
C VAL A 47 8.73 4.98 -0.66
N SER A 48 9.72 4.80 0.23
CA SER A 48 11.09 4.62 -0.21
C SER A 48 11.22 3.30 -0.98
N ARG A 49 12.23 3.23 -1.86
CA ARG A 49 12.50 2.01 -2.62
C ARG A 49 12.76 0.81 -1.69
N GLU A 50 13.41 1.05 -0.56
CA GLU A 50 13.76 0.03 0.42
C GLU A 50 12.52 -0.54 1.12
N GLU A 51 11.60 0.32 1.56
CA GLU A 51 10.33 -0.11 2.13
C GLU A 51 9.48 -0.88 1.10
N PHE A 52 9.47 -0.42 -0.15
CA PHE A 52 8.77 -1.12 -1.22
C PHE A 52 9.33 -2.52 -1.45
N GLU A 53 10.65 -2.68 -1.54
CA GLU A 53 11.27 -3.99 -1.73
C GLU A 53 11.04 -4.89 -0.49
N ALA A 54 11.09 -4.33 0.74
CA ALA A 54 10.81 -5.07 1.96
C ALA A 54 9.37 -5.63 1.99
N VAL A 55 8.37 -4.81 1.64
CA VAL A 55 6.96 -5.25 1.56
C VAL A 55 6.76 -6.25 0.43
N LYS A 56 7.43 -6.05 -0.71
CA LYS A 56 7.36 -6.97 -1.85
C LYS A 56 7.92 -8.35 -1.49
N GLU A 57 9.05 -8.42 -0.79
CA GLU A 57 9.59 -9.69 -0.28
C GLU A 57 8.66 -10.34 0.73
N MET A 58 8.11 -9.56 1.67
CA MET A 58 7.15 -10.06 2.66
C MET A 58 5.91 -10.64 1.97
N ALA A 59 5.37 -9.96 0.96
CA ALA A 59 4.23 -10.43 0.18
C ALA A 59 4.54 -11.71 -0.59
N ALA A 60 5.75 -11.83 -1.17
CA ALA A 60 6.19 -13.04 -1.86
C ALA A 60 6.29 -14.24 -0.90
N LYS A 61 6.93 -14.04 0.27
CA LYS A 61 7.04 -15.08 1.32
C LYS A 61 5.66 -15.52 1.81
N ALA A 62 4.78 -14.56 2.11
CA ALA A 62 3.42 -14.86 2.55
C ALA A 62 2.61 -15.67 1.53
N ARG A 63 2.76 -15.38 0.22
CA ARG A 63 2.12 -16.19 -0.84
C ARG A 63 2.66 -17.62 -0.87
N ALA A 64 3.98 -17.80 -0.79
CA ALA A 64 4.58 -19.12 -0.76
C ALA A 64 4.12 -19.94 0.47
N GLU A 65 4.06 -19.31 1.64
CA GLU A 65 3.55 -19.94 2.86
C GLU A 65 2.06 -20.29 2.75
N ALA A 66 1.25 -19.42 2.14
CA ALA A 66 -0.17 -19.69 1.91
C ALA A 66 -0.38 -20.90 0.98
N GLU A 67 0.43 -21.04 -0.08
CA GLU A 67 0.39 -22.21 -0.96
C GLU A 67 0.80 -23.50 -0.22
N ALA A 68 1.85 -23.43 0.59
CA ALA A 68 2.28 -24.56 1.41
C ALA A 68 1.22 -24.99 2.43
N LEU A 69 0.54 -24.03 3.06
CA LEU A 69 -0.56 -24.28 4.00
C LEU A 69 -1.77 -24.88 3.28
N LYS A 70 -2.16 -24.35 2.11
CA LYS A 70 -3.23 -24.94 1.29
C LYS A 70 -2.93 -26.39 0.94
N ALA A 71 -1.72 -26.68 0.48
CA ALA A 71 -1.32 -28.06 0.16
C ALA A 71 -1.35 -28.99 1.38
N ARG A 72 -1.11 -28.48 2.59
CA ARG A 72 -1.27 -29.26 3.83
C ARG A 72 -2.74 -29.46 4.17
N LEU A 73 -3.57 -28.43 4.02
CA LEU A 73 -5.01 -28.53 4.24
C LEU A 73 -5.63 -29.54 3.28
N ASP A 74 -5.33 -29.49 1.99
CA ASP A 74 -5.85 -30.44 1.00
C ASP A 74 -5.49 -31.90 1.35
N LYS A 75 -4.27 -32.14 1.85
CA LYS A 75 -3.84 -33.47 2.30
C LYS A 75 -4.60 -33.94 3.54
N LEU A 76 -4.82 -33.04 4.50
CA LEU A 76 -5.50 -33.35 5.74
C LEU A 76 -7.02 -33.51 5.53
N GLU A 77 -7.64 -32.64 4.74
CA GLU A 77 -9.06 -32.73 4.39
C GLU A 77 -9.36 -33.92 3.49
N GLY A 78 -8.46 -34.25 2.55
CA GLY A 78 -8.52 -35.48 1.76
C GLY A 78 -8.42 -36.74 2.62
N ALA A 79 -7.60 -36.71 3.68
CA ALA A 79 -7.47 -37.79 4.66
C ALA A 79 -8.62 -37.83 5.69
N ALA A 80 -9.26 -36.67 5.95
CA ALA A 80 -10.33 -36.52 6.94
C ALA A 80 -11.73 -36.72 6.37
N LYS A 81 -11.89 -37.12 5.09
CA LYS A 81 -13.18 -37.59 4.58
C LYS A 81 -13.65 -38.74 5.47
N PRO A 82 -14.67 -38.56 6.32
CA PRO A 82 -15.05 -39.58 7.26
C PRO A 82 -15.54 -40.76 6.45
N ALA A 83 -14.96 -41.94 6.68
CA ALA A 83 -15.66 -43.18 6.42
C ALA A 83 -17.05 -43.01 7.03
N ALA A 84 -18.08 -43.02 6.18
CA ALA A 84 -19.47 -42.85 6.55
C ALA A 84 -19.69 -43.59 7.87
N VAL A 85 -20.02 -42.83 8.92
CA VAL A 85 -20.43 -43.39 10.20
C VAL A 85 -21.57 -44.35 9.87
N ARG A 86 -21.28 -45.65 9.87
CA ARG A 86 -22.29 -46.69 9.70
C ARG A 86 -23.11 -46.63 10.97
N THR A 87 -24.22 -45.91 10.92
CA THR A 87 -25.25 -45.95 11.95
C THR A 87 -25.70 -47.40 12.06
N PRO A 88 -25.49 -48.11 13.19
CA PRO A 88 -26.04 -49.44 13.34
C PRO A 88 -27.57 -49.28 13.38
N THR A 89 -28.22 -49.92 12.41
CA THR A 89 -29.67 -50.02 12.28
C THR A 89 -30.30 -50.44 13.61
N ALA A 90 -31.10 -49.56 14.21
CA ALA A 90 -31.96 -49.91 15.32
C ALA A 90 -33.00 -50.94 14.84
N LYS A 91 -33.01 -52.12 15.48
CA LYS A 91 -34.04 -53.16 15.33
C LYS A 91 -35.44 -52.58 15.57
N PRO A 92 -36.45 -52.93 14.77
CA PRO A 92 -37.83 -52.50 15.01
C PRO A 92 -38.39 -53.25 16.22
N ALA A 93 -38.60 -52.53 17.33
CA ALA A 93 -39.30 -53.07 18.48
C ALA A 93 -40.79 -53.24 18.13
N THR A 94 -41.23 -54.49 18.22
CA THR A 94 -42.60 -54.98 18.02
C THR A 94 -43.62 -54.25 18.89
N LYS A 95 -44.68 -53.80 18.23
CA LYS A 95 -45.97 -53.36 18.79
C LYS A 95 -46.58 -54.46 19.68
N PRO A 96 -47.22 -54.12 20.82
CA PRO A 96 -48.37 -54.87 21.29
C PRO A 96 -49.62 -54.02 21.20
N ALA A 97 -50.61 -54.59 20.53
CA ALA A 97 -51.95 -54.07 20.44
C ALA A 97 -52.73 -54.28 21.75
N ALA A 98 -53.61 -53.33 22.02
CA ALA A 98 -54.94 -53.48 22.64
C ALA A 98 -55.05 -53.96 24.10
N ARG A 99 -55.60 -53.07 24.94
CA ARG A 99 -56.82 -53.33 25.73
C ARG A 99 -57.41 -52.00 26.27
N LYS A 100 -58.53 -51.57 25.67
CA LYS A 100 -59.54 -50.68 26.31
C LYS A 100 -60.45 -51.55 27.21
N PRO A 101 -61.48 -51.01 27.88
CA PRO A 101 -61.57 -49.86 28.81
C PRO A 101 -62.25 -50.30 30.14
N LYS A 102 -62.44 -49.42 31.15
CA LYS A 102 -63.70 -49.27 31.93
C LYS A 102 -63.60 -48.30 33.13
N ALA A 103 -64.65 -47.48 33.21
CA ALA A 103 -65.21 -46.63 34.27
C ALA A 103 -64.72 -46.79 35.73
N LYS A 104 -64.57 -45.64 36.41
CA LYS A 104 -65.47 -45.20 37.49
C LYS A 104 -65.36 -43.69 37.69
#